data_AF-A0A661EXP6-F1
#
_entry.id   AF-A0A661EXP6-F1
#
_cell.length_a   1.000
_cell.length_b   1.000
_cell.length_c   1.000
_cell.angle_alpha   90.00
_cell.angle_beta   90.00
_cell.angle_gamma   90.00
#
_symmetry.space_group_name_H-M   'P 1'
#
loop_
_entity.id
_entity.type
_entity.pdbx_description
1 polymer ?
#
loop_
_entity_poly.entity_id
_entity_poly.type
_entity_poly.pdbx_seq_one_letter_code
_entity_poly.pdbx_strand_id
1 'polypeptide(L)'
;YPGTKLRLPGSFGSAYLYHLVPNIVLFRKEHSCRVLVPRVDFISAAGSSPANHYRVGGPRWLVTELVVMAFIAAKARFVLHSIHPGHSLEEVLDRTGFEFDYSPDPSTTPRPTTDQLAQLRGPVREALAPVYPDFCQKAFNQ
;
A
#
# COMPACT_ATOMS: atom_id res chain seq x y z
N TYR A 1 18.66 1.00 15.47
CA TYR A 1 19.82 1.73 14.92
C TYR A 1 20.42 2.55 16.05
N PRO A 2 21.74 2.50 16.29
CA PRO A 2 22.71 1.54 15.72
C PRO A 2 22.35 0.07 16.08
N GLY A 3 22.99 -0.93 15.45
CA GLY A 3 22.90 -2.35 15.84
C GLY A 3 21.92 -3.29 15.11
N THR A 4 21.32 -2.89 13.97
CA THR A 4 20.43 -3.79 13.19
C THR A 4 21.24 -4.68 12.24
N LYS A 5 20.94 -5.98 12.18
CA LYS A 5 21.65 -6.97 11.33
C LYS A 5 21.45 -6.75 9.82
N LEU A 6 20.35 -6.10 9.42
CA LEU A 6 19.97 -5.85 8.03
C LEU A 6 20.04 -4.36 7.70
N ARG A 7 20.63 -4.02 6.55
CA ARG A 7 20.67 -2.66 6.00
C ARG A 7 19.93 -2.62 4.67
N LEU A 8 18.87 -1.81 4.62
CA LEU A 8 18.05 -1.57 3.43
C LEU A 8 18.49 -0.27 2.72
N PRO A 9 17.98 0.03 1.51
CA PRO A 9 18.40 1.20 0.72
C PRO A 9 18.22 2.57 1.39
N GLY A 10 17.39 2.65 2.45
CA GLY A 10 17.15 3.88 3.22
C GLY A 10 15.78 4.51 2.93
N SER A 11 15.52 5.67 3.55
CA SER A 11 14.23 6.39 3.43
C SER A 11 14.08 7.16 2.12
N PHE A 12 15.19 7.45 1.41
CA PHE A 12 15.19 8.46 0.35
C PHE A 12 14.47 9.75 0.83
N GLY A 13 13.62 10.35 0.00
CA GLY A 13 12.83 11.53 0.35
C GLY A 13 11.55 11.24 1.15
N SER A 14 11.24 9.99 1.51
CA SER A 14 9.93 9.64 2.11
C SER A 14 9.67 10.37 3.43
N ALA A 15 10.71 10.58 4.24
CA ALA A 15 10.61 11.29 5.52
C ALA A 15 10.05 12.72 5.33
N TYR A 16 10.47 13.41 4.27
CA TYR A 16 9.98 14.75 3.93
C TYR A 16 8.61 14.70 3.25
N LEU A 17 8.42 13.80 2.27
CA LEU A 17 7.18 13.69 1.52
C LEU A 17 5.97 13.37 2.41
N TYR A 18 6.13 12.53 3.44
CA TYR A 18 5.06 12.20 4.38
C TYR A 18 4.62 13.37 5.26
N HIS A 19 5.40 14.45 5.34
CA HIS A 19 4.97 15.66 6.08
C HIS A 19 4.17 16.64 5.22
N LEU A 20 4.34 16.59 3.88
CA LEU A 20 3.84 17.64 2.98
C LEU A 20 2.90 17.15 1.89
N VAL A 21 2.97 15.88 1.49
CA VAL A 21 2.14 15.35 0.40
C VAL A 21 0.86 14.74 0.98
N PRO A 22 -0.34 15.29 0.70
CA PRO A 22 -1.60 14.87 1.32
C PRO A 22 -2.19 13.57 0.77
N ASN A 23 -1.62 13.03 -0.31
CA ASN A 23 -2.15 11.84 -0.99
C ASN A 23 -1.03 10.84 -1.29
N ILE A 24 -0.38 10.33 -0.24
CA ILE A 24 0.59 9.24 -0.39
C ILE A 24 -0.16 7.90 -0.42
N VAL A 25 0.08 7.14 -1.48
CA VAL A 25 -0.39 5.76 -1.64
C VAL A 25 0.77 4.82 -1.37
N LEU A 26 0.65 4.00 -0.32
CA LEU A 26 1.54 2.87 -0.09
C LEU A 26 1.08 1.72 -0.97
N PHE A 27 1.99 1.11 -1.70
CA PHE A 27 1.72 -0.11 -2.45
C PHE A 27 2.75 -1.18 -2.09
N ARG A 28 2.26 -2.39 -1.82
CA ARG A 28 3.11 -3.54 -1.53
C ARG A 28 2.39 -4.79 -2.02
N LYS A 29 3.02 -5.57 -2.91
CA LYS A 29 2.38 -6.81 -3.40
C LYS A 29 2.08 -7.77 -2.24
N GLU A 30 3.11 -8.18 -1.52
CA GLU A 30 2.99 -9.13 -0.41
C GLU A 30 2.10 -8.61 0.73
N HIS A 31 1.07 -9.38 1.08
CA HIS A 31 0.22 -9.14 2.26
C HIS A 31 0.43 -10.24 3.31
N SER A 32 1.23 -9.95 4.34
CA SER A 32 1.55 -10.90 5.42
C SER A 32 1.87 -10.22 6.73
N CYS A 33 1.72 -10.93 7.85
CA CYS A 33 2.09 -10.44 9.19
C CYS A 33 3.58 -10.11 9.33
N ARG A 34 4.42 -10.58 8.40
CA ARG A 34 5.86 -10.24 8.35
C ARG A 34 6.10 -8.82 7.83
N VAL A 35 5.23 -8.32 6.95
CA VAL A 35 5.36 -6.97 6.36
C VAL A 35 4.39 -5.96 6.95
N LEU A 36 3.19 -6.41 7.36
CA LEU A 36 2.17 -5.61 8.04
C LEU A 36 2.24 -5.86 9.55
N VAL A 37 3.28 -5.32 10.20
CA VAL A 37 3.60 -5.59 11.61
C VAL A 37 2.91 -4.61 12.57
N PRO A 38 2.65 -4.99 13.84
CA PRO A 38 2.16 -4.06 14.86
C PRO A 38 3.11 -2.88 15.12
N ARG A 39 4.42 -3.11 15.00
CA ARG A 39 5.47 -2.11 15.20
C ARG A 39 6.63 -2.36 14.26
N VAL A 40 7.02 -1.34 13.51
CA VAL A 40 8.22 -1.38 12.67
C VAL A 40 9.49 -1.21 13.51
N ASP A 41 10.57 -1.86 13.09
CA ASP A 41 11.89 -1.71 13.74
C ASP A 41 12.48 -0.30 13.54
N PHE A 42 12.12 0.36 12.45
CA PHE A 42 12.60 1.69 12.10
C PHE A 42 11.54 2.49 11.34
N ILE A 43 11.26 3.71 11.81
CA ILE A 43 10.31 4.62 11.16
C ILE A 43 11.08 5.43 10.11
N SER A 44 11.05 4.98 8.85
CA SER A 44 11.63 5.72 7.71
C SER A 44 10.77 6.91 7.29
N ALA A 45 9.46 6.81 7.45
CA ALA A 45 8.50 7.88 7.25
C ALA A 45 7.36 7.75 8.27
N ALA A 46 7.15 8.79 9.07
CA ALA A 46 6.12 8.75 10.11
C ALA A 46 4.72 8.90 9.50
N GLY A 47 3.80 7.99 9.83
CA GLY A 47 2.40 8.04 9.35
C GLY A 47 1.54 9.10 10.05
N SER A 48 1.90 9.50 11.27
CA SER A 48 1.29 10.60 12.04
C SER A 48 2.36 11.45 12.73
N SER A 49 1.95 12.57 13.32
CA SER A 49 2.80 13.43 14.15
C SER A 49 2.04 13.94 15.38
N PRO A 50 2.73 14.39 16.43
CA PRO A 50 2.09 15.08 17.56
C PRO A 50 1.26 16.30 17.12
N ALA A 51 0.25 16.68 17.89
CA ALA A 51 -0.71 17.74 17.53
C ALA A 51 -0.07 19.11 17.28
N ASN A 52 1.07 19.38 17.91
CA ASN A 52 1.82 20.64 17.77
C ASN A 52 2.85 20.63 16.63
N HIS A 53 2.92 19.56 15.83
CA HIS A 53 3.74 19.51 14.62
C HIS A 53 2.93 19.90 13.40
N TYR A 54 3.42 20.89 12.64
CA TYR A 54 2.84 21.22 11.35
C TYR A 54 3.03 20.05 10.38
N ARG A 55 1.91 19.46 9.97
CA ARG A 55 1.84 18.37 9.00
C ARG A 55 0.56 18.51 8.20
N VAL A 56 0.72 18.61 6.88
CA VAL A 56 -0.38 18.59 5.91
C VAL A 56 -0.38 17.31 5.07
N GLY A 57 0.73 16.58 5.08
CA GLY A 57 0.89 15.32 4.37
C GLY A 57 0.64 14.09 5.23
N GLY A 58 0.81 12.93 4.58
CA GLY A 58 0.77 11.64 5.24
C GLY A 58 0.25 10.54 4.32
N PRO A 59 0.23 9.30 4.83
CA PRO A 59 -0.39 8.19 4.13
C PRO A 59 -1.90 8.46 3.98
N ARG A 60 -2.44 8.15 2.81
CA ARG A 60 -3.88 8.18 2.54
C ARG A 60 -4.42 6.80 2.25
N TRP A 61 -3.66 6.00 1.50
CA TRP A 61 -4.08 4.67 1.07
C TRP A 61 -2.96 3.66 1.25
N LEU A 62 -3.34 2.42 1.57
CA LEU A 62 -2.51 1.23 1.45
C LEU A 62 -3.18 0.27 0.48
N VAL A 63 -2.46 -0.13 -0.56
CA VAL A 63 -2.90 -1.12 -1.54
C VAL A 63 -1.97 -2.32 -1.48
N THR A 64 -2.56 -3.50 -1.37
CA THR A 64 -1.82 -4.77 -1.38
C THR A 64 -2.41 -5.74 -2.40
N GLU A 65 -1.91 -6.96 -2.49
CA GLU A 65 -2.57 -7.99 -3.32
C GLU A 65 -3.95 -8.42 -2.79
N LEU A 66 -4.32 -8.11 -1.54
CA LEU A 66 -5.60 -8.50 -0.95
C LEU A 66 -6.61 -7.36 -0.83
N VAL A 67 -6.16 -6.13 -0.56
CA VAL A 67 -7.03 -5.06 -0.06
C VAL A 67 -6.62 -3.66 -0.48
N VAL A 68 -7.60 -2.75 -0.37
CA VAL A 68 -7.40 -1.31 -0.22
C VAL A 68 -7.79 -0.90 1.20
N MET A 69 -6.93 -0.17 1.90
CA MET A 69 -7.20 0.43 3.21
C MET A 69 -7.00 1.96 3.16
N ALA A 70 -7.89 2.71 3.80
CA ALA A 70 -7.79 4.15 3.97
C ALA A 70 -7.11 4.48 5.31
N PHE A 71 -6.21 5.45 5.33
CA PHE A 71 -5.63 5.93 6.59
C PHE A 71 -6.45 7.09 7.16
N ILE A 72 -6.87 6.96 8.42
CA ILE A 72 -7.61 7.99 9.15
C ILE A 72 -6.63 8.73 10.05
N ALA A 73 -6.17 9.90 9.58
CA ALA A 73 -5.14 10.69 10.27
C ALA A 73 -5.53 11.05 11.70
N ALA A 74 -6.81 11.39 11.95
CA ALA A 74 -7.32 11.73 13.28
C ALA A 74 -7.22 10.57 14.29
N LYS A 75 -7.22 9.32 13.82
CA LYS A 75 -7.08 8.10 14.64
C LYS A 75 -5.67 7.48 14.56
N ALA A 76 -4.83 8.01 13.67
CA ALA A 76 -3.57 7.38 13.25
C ALA A 76 -3.71 5.87 12.92
N ARG A 77 -4.81 5.49 12.26
CA ARG A 77 -5.20 4.08 12.06
C ARG A 77 -5.75 3.85 10.66
N PHE A 78 -5.55 2.64 10.13
CA PHE A 78 -6.17 2.21 8.87
C PHE A 78 -7.62 1.73 9.07
N VAL A 79 -8.45 1.95 8.06
CA VAL A 79 -9.79 1.39 7.91
C VAL A 79 -9.81 0.56 6.63
N LEU A 80 -10.33 -0.67 6.68
CA LEU A 80 -10.55 -1.49 5.49
C LEU A 80 -11.57 -0.82 4.57
N HIS A 81 -11.13 -0.49 3.35
CA HIS A 81 -11.98 0.14 2.36
C HIS A 81 -12.63 -0.89 1.43
N SER A 82 -11.83 -1.80 0.86
CA SER A 82 -12.34 -2.91 0.06
C SER A 82 -11.40 -4.10 0.04
N ILE A 83 -11.95 -5.29 -0.21
CA ILE A 83 -11.22 -6.54 -0.43
C ILE A 83 -11.22 -6.87 -1.93
N HIS A 84 -10.08 -7.28 -2.47
CA HIS A 84 -9.97 -7.68 -3.86
C HIS A 84 -10.76 -8.97 -4.16
N PRO A 85 -11.35 -9.11 -5.35
CA PRO A 85 -12.14 -10.30 -5.69
C PRO A 85 -11.37 -11.61 -5.48
N GLY A 86 -11.98 -12.56 -4.78
CA GLY A 86 -11.39 -13.89 -4.50
C GLY A 86 -10.78 -14.04 -3.11
N HIS A 87 -10.79 -12.99 -2.28
CA HIS A 87 -10.29 -13.00 -0.92
C HIS A 87 -11.40 -12.78 0.11
N SER A 88 -11.23 -13.32 1.32
CA SER A 88 -12.18 -13.21 2.42
C SER A 88 -11.71 -12.22 3.48
N LEU A 89 -12.63 -11.70 4.29
CA LEU A 89 -12.28 -10.88 5.45
C LEU A 89 -11.41 -11.65 6.45
N GLU A 90 -11.70 -12.94 6.66
CA GLU A 90 -10.90 -13.82 7.53
C GLU A 90 -9.45 -13.90 7.06
N GLU A 91 -9.19 -14.09 5.77
CA GLU A 91 -7.83 -14.11 5.22
C GLU A 91 -7.08 -12.79 5.47
N VAL A 92 -7.78 -11.66 5.32
CA VAL A 92 -7.20 -10.33 5.57
C VAL A 92 -6.82 -10.16 7.04
N LEU A 93 -7.70 -10.59 7.96
CA LEU A 93 -7.46 -10.52 9.39
C LEU A 93 -6.28 -11.41 9.80
N ASP A 94 -6.23 -12.66 9.31
CA ASP A 94 -5.17 -13.62 9.61
C ASP A 94 -3.80 -13.18 9.09
N ARG A 95 -3.76 -12.37 8.02
CA ARG A 95 -2.53 -11.93 7.36
C ARG A 95 -2.13 -10.49 7.67
N THR A 96 -2.87 -9.81 8.55
CA THR A 96 -2.52 -8.46 9.02
C THR A 96 -2.09 -8.51 10.48
N GLY A 97 -0.84 -8.12 10.76
CA GLY A 97 -0.29 -8.16 12.11
C GLY A 97 -0.64 -6.97 13.00
N PHE A 98 -1.32 -5.94 12.48
CA PHE A 98 -1.76 -4.77 13.25
C PHE A 98 -3.29 -4.63 13.27
N GLU A 99 -3.80 -3.92 14.27
CA GLU A 99 -5.23 -3.60 14.35
C GLU A 99 -5.63 -2.52 13.32
N PHE A 100 -6.78 -2.74 12.68
CA PHE A 100 -7.42 -1.78 11.78
C PHE A 100 -8.93 -1.84 11.97
N ASP A 101 -9.62 -0.77 11.61
CA ASP A 101 -11.08 -0.70 11.69
C ASP A 101 -11.69 -1.34 10.41
N TYR A 102 -12.81 -2.04 10.50
CA TYR A 102 -13.46 -2.66 9.32
C TYR A 102 -14.97 -2.84 9.52
N SER A 103 -15.69 -2.98 8.40
CA SER A 103 -17.09 -3.45 8.39
C SER A 103 -17.13 -4.97 8.40
N PRO A 104 -18.08 -5.62 9.11
CA PRO A 104 -18.28 -7.07 9.01
C PRO A 104 -18.68 -7.52 7.60
N ASP A 105 -19.23 -6.62 6.80
CA ASP A 105 -19.50 -6.80 5.37
C ASP A 105 -18.70 -5.76 4.57
N PRO A 106 -17.42 -6.06 4.23
CA PRO A 106 -16.57 -5.12 3.51
C PRO A 106 -16.90 -5.12 2.02
N SER A 107 -16.79 -3.94 1.40
CA SER A 107 -17.00 -3.84 -0.05
C SER A 107 -15.96 -4.64 -0.84
N THR A 108 -16.35 -5.16 -2.01
CA THR A 108 -15.41 -5.78 -2.96
C THR A 108 -14.84 -4.73 -3.89
N THR A 109 -13.52 -4.76 -4.14
CA THR A 109 -12.87 -3.86 -5.09
C THR A 109 -13.43 -4.10 -6.50
N PRO A 110 -13.88 -3.05 -7.21
CA PRO A 110 -14.36 -3.20 -8.58
C PRO A 110 -13.30 -3.80 -9.49
N ARG A 111 -13.71 -4.73 -10.36
CA ARG A 111 -12.83 -5.22 -11.43
C ARG A 111 -12.56 -4.09 -12.44
N PRO A 112 -11.37 -4.03 -13.05
CA PRO A 112 -11.10 -3.08 -14.11
C PRO A 112 -12.09 -3.22 -15.27
N THR A 113 -12.45 -2.11 -15.89
CA THR A 113 -13.30 -2.12 -17.08
C THR A 113 -12.53 -2.66 -18.30
N THR A 114 -13.26 -3.08 -19.34
CA THR A 114 -12.66 -3.51 -20.61
C THR A 114 -11.73 -2.44 -21.19
N ASP A 115 -12.14 -1.17 -21.14
CA ASP A 115 -11.33 -0.06 -21.64
C ASP A 115 -10.05 0.12 -20.83
N GLN A 116 -10.11 0.03 -19.50
CA GLN A 116 -8.93 0.10 -18.64
C GLN A 116 -7.96 -1.06 -18.94
N LEU A 117 -8.48 -2.27 -19.13
CA LEU A 117 -7.66 -3.43 -19.50
C LEU A 117 -7.01 -3.24 -20.88
N ALA A 118 -7.73 -2.67 -21.85
CA ALA A 118 -7.18 -2.35 -23.17
C ALA A 118 -6.05 -1.32 -23.08
N GLN A 119 -6.21 -0.26 -22.26
CA GLN A 119 -5.16 0.72 -22.01
C GLN A 119 -3.92 0.10 -21.37
N LEU A 120 -4.11 -0.77 -20.38
CA LEU A 120 -3.01 -1.46 -19.70
C LEU A 120 -2.24 -2.40 -20.65
N ARG A 121 -2.96 -3.19 -21.47
CA ARG A 121 -2.39 -4.22 -22.36
C ARG A 121 -1.85 -3.67 -23.68
N GLY A 122 -2.29 -2.48 -24.10
CA GLY A 122 -1.79 -1.78 -25.29
C GLY A 122 -0.80 -0.67 -24.90
N PRO A 123 -1.21 0.60 -24.88
CA PRO A 123 -0.31 1.75 -24.72
C PRO A 123 0.65 1.66 -23.52
N VAL A 124 0.19 1.21 -22.35
CA VAL A 124 1.03 1.12 -21.16
C VAL A 124 2.09 0.02 -21.32
N ARG A 125 1.69 -1.17 -21.78
CA ARG A 125 2.62 -2.28 -22.05
C ARG A 125 3.66 -1.88 -23.10
N GLU A 126 3.23 -1.23 -24.18
CA GLU A 126 4.10 -0.77 -25.27
C GLU A 126 5.12 0.27 -24.78
N ALA A 127 4.69 1.22 -23.96
CA ALA A 127 5.59 2.21 -23.36
C ALA A 127 6.60 1.59 -22.37
N LEU A 128 6.20 0.54 -21.65
CA LEU A 128 7.07 -0.15 -20.68
C LEU A 128 8.05 -1.13 -21.33
N ALA A 129 7.68 -1.76 -22.46
CA ALA A 129 8.44 -2.85 -23.06
C ALA A 129 9.93 -2.55 -23.36
N PRO A 130 10.33 -1.34 -23.83
CA PRO A 130 11.74 -1.03 -24.05
C PRO A 130 12.58 -1.00 -22.77
N VAL A 131 11.97 -0.69 -21.63
CA VAL A 131 12.66 -0.53 -20.34
C VAL A 131 12.54 -1.79 -19.47
N TYR A 132 11.39 -2.47 -19.51
CA TYR A 132 11.06 -3.62 -18.66
C TYR A 132 10.49 -4.81 -19.46
N PRO A 133 11.25 -5.37 -20.42
CA PRO A 133 10.76 -6.41 -21.33
C PRO A 133 10.30 -7.68 -20.60
N ASP A 134 11.07 -8.17 -19.62
CA ASP A 134 10.74 -9.39 -18.87
C ASP A 134 9.49 -9.22 -18.01
N PHE A 135 9.29 -8.02 -17.45
CA PHE A 135 8.07 -7.71 -16.71
C PHE A 135 6.87 -7.73 -17.65
N CYS A 136 6.98 -7.11 -18.82
CA CYS A 136 5.89 -7.08 -19.79
C CYS A 136 5.51 -8.48 -20.26
N GLN A 137 6.48 -9.37 -20.50
CA GLN A 137 6.21 -10.76 -20.86
C GLN A 137 5.46 -11.53 -19.77
N LYS A 138 5.81 -11.31 -18.49
CA LYS A 138 5.18 -12.02 -17.37
C LYS A 138 3.82 -11.44 -16.97
N ALA A 139 3.70 -10.12 -16.97
CA ALA A 139 2.53 -9.42 -16.42
C ALA A 139 1.34 -9.34 -17.39
N PHE A 140 1.58 -9.42 -18.70
CA PHE A 140 0.52 -9.22 -19.72
C PHE A 140 0.22 -10.44 -20.60
N ASN A 141 1.01 -11.52 -20.53
CA ASN A 141 0.78 -12.74 -21.33
C ASN A 141 0.09 -13.88 -20.52
N GLN A 142 -0.54 -13.54 -19.39
CA GLN A 142 -1.45 -14.40 -18.62
C GLN A 142 -2.89 -13.90 -18.79
#